data_AF-A0A7W1DCM2-F1
#
_entry.id   AF-A0A7W1DCM2-F1
#
_cell.length_a   1.000
_cell.length_b   1.000
_cell.length_c   1.000
_cell.angle_alpha   90.00
_cell.angle_beta   90.00
_cell.angle_gamma   90.00
#
_symmetry.space_group_name_H-M   'P 1'
#
loop_
_entity.id
_entity.type
_entity.pdbx_description
1 polymer ?
#
loop_
_entity_poly.entity_id
_entity_poly.type
_entity_poly.pdbx_seq_one_letter_code
_entity_poly.pdbx_strand_id
1 'polypeptide(L)'
;MKIKILFAGLLTLALFTAGYAQTPDKAKLEQFFDQLAEKNKAMGSLTVARDGKVLYTRAIGYSHINGTEKKPLTAATRYRVGSITKMFTAAMILQLVEERKLKLTDTLDKFFPQIPNAKKITIAHILAHRSGIHDVFEDPNLRPSKTAPKTPSELLAIIAKGTPDFEPDAKYSYSNSGYVLLGIIVEKVGGKPYQEALKKRITSKIGLKDTYVGTGNVDVNKNESFSYRYVRDWEQQTEVHSSLLFGSGAIVSTPTDLISFIQALFDGKIVSKESLASMKTIRDGYGLGMDTFSFAGKTLYGHTGGIDNFGSWLAYLPEEKLVVAYTSNAKVYPVAKIMDGILDIYYNKPFTIPAFDTIDVSPEVLDKYVGVYSIPGVPVKFTVTRDDATLFIQMTGQSAIPLEAMAQDKFGIESAEIVFEFDAAKNQMIQKRSGRERVFTKEN
;
A
#
# COMPACT_ATOMS: atom_id res chain seq x y z
N MET A 1 35.60 -70.40 -37.81
CA MET A 1 36.56 -69.79 -36.87
C MET A 1 36.06 -68.39 -36.51
N LYS A 2 36.01 -68.07 -35.22
CA LYS A 2 35.52 -66.86 -34.50
C LYS A 2 35.83 -65.51 -35.23
N ILE A 3 35.07 -64.41 -35.07
CA ILE A 3 35.08 -63.41 -33.95
C ILE A 3 33.92 -62.39 -34.20
N LYS A 4 32.88 -62.31 -33.36
CA LYS A 4 32.56 -61.33 -32.27
C LYS A 4 32.27 -59.86 -32.65
N ILE A 5 30.97 -59.52 -32.57
CA ILE A 5 30.30 -58.40 -31.86
C ILE A 5 31.17 -57.19 -31.47
N LEU A 6 30.75 -55.98 -31.88
CA LEU A 6 30.77 -54.81 -31.00
C LEU A 6 29.56 -53.89 -31.29
N PHE A 7 28.51 -54.02 -30.46
CA PHE A 7 27.51 -52.99 -30.24
C PHE A 7 28.17 -51.96 -29.29
N ALA A 8 28.38 -50.72 -29.75
CA ALA A 8 28.77 -49.62 -28.88
C ALA A 8 27.60 -48.63 -28.82
N GLY A 9 26.99 -48.55 -27.65
CA GLY A 9 25.81 -47.73 -27.37
C GLY A 9 26.10 -46.23 -27.48
N LEU A 10 25.19 -45.52 -28.15
CA LEU A 10 25.05 -44.08 -28.00
C LEU A 10 24.44 -43.81 -26.62
N LEU A 11 25.30 -43.38 -25.68
CA LEU A 11 24.87 -42.83 -24.41
C LEU A 11 24.37 -41.39 -24.69
N THR A 12 23.04 -41.21 -24.78
CA THR A 12 22.43 -39.87 -24.76
C THR A 12 22.70 -39.22 -23.40
N LEU A 13 23.65 -38.29 -23.38
CA LEU A 13 23.88 -37.40 -22.25
C LEU A 13 22.72 -36.40 -22.20
N ALA A 14 21.65 -36.77 -21.50
CA ALA A 14 20.62 -35.82 -21.10
C ALA A 14 21.26 -34.84 -20.10
N LEU A 15 21.68 -33.68 -20.59
CA LEU A 15 21.99 -32.52 -19.77
C LEU A 15 20.71 -32.14 -19.02
N PHE A 16 20.54 -32.71 -17.82
CA PHE A 16 19.68 -32.13 -16.80
C PHE A 16 20.32 -30.80 -16.40
N THR A 17 20.00 -29.73 -17.12
CA THR A 17 20.02 -28.40 -16.52
C THR A 17 18.95 -28.44 -15.44
N ALA A 18 19.31 -28.89 -14.25
CA ALA A 18 18.56 -28.59 -13.05
C ALA A 18 18.52 -27.06 -12.98
N GLY A 19 17.44 -26.47 -13.47
CA GLY A 19 17.17 -25.06 -13.26
C GLY A 19 17.20 -24.85 -11.76
N TYR A 20 18.25 -24.23 -11.25
CA TYR A 20 18.34 -23.86 -9.85
C TYR A 20 17.09 -23.05 -9.54
N ALA A 21 16.16 -23.64 -8.80
CA ALA A 21 15.02 -22.91 -8.30
C ALA A 21 15.58 -21.74 -7.49
N GLN A 22 15.33 -20.51 -7.93
CA GLN A 22 15.87 -19.32 -7.30
C GLN A 22 15.25 -19.20 -5.90
N THR A 23 16.03 -19.57 -4.89
CA THR A 23 15.70 -19.38 -3.48
C THR A 23 16.31 -18.06 -3.01
N PRO A 24 15.59 -17.24 -2.25
CA PRO A 24 16.15 -15.99 -1.74
C PRO A 24 17.36 -16.27 -0.85
N ASP A 25 18.35 -15.37 -0.88
CA ASP A 25 19.39 -15.29 0.14
C ASP A 25 18.74 -14.88 1.47
N LYS A 26 18.34 -15.90 2.25
CA LYS A 26 17.64 -15.71 3.52
C LYS A 26 18.51 -14.96 4.52
N ALA A 27 19.81 -15.25 4.59
CA ALA A 27 20.70 -14.60 5.54
C ALA A 27 20.78 -13.08 5.27
N LYS A 28 20.83 -12.68 4.00
CA LYS A 28 20.82 -11.28 3.62
C LYS A 28 19.46 -10.60 3.84
N LEU A 29 18.35 -11.31 3.65
CA LEU A 29 17.02 -10.82 4.04
C LEU A 29 16.90 -10.62 5.57
N GLU A 30 17.41 -11.56 6.37
CA GLU A 30 17.45 -11.43 7.83
C GLU A 30 18.24 -10.17 8.22
N GLN A 31 19.47 -10.02 7.72
CA GLN A 31 20.31 -8.84 8.00
C GLN A 31 19.64 -7.53 7.58
N PHE A 32 18.96 -7.51 6.43
CA PHE A 32 18.26 -6.30 5.98
C PHE A 32 17.11 -5.93 6.93
N PHE A 33 16.32 -6.92 7.37
CA PHE A 33 15.22 -6.69 8.29
C PHE A 33 15.70 -6.38 9.72
N ASP A 34 16.81 -6.97 10.16
CA ASP A 34 17.46 -6.64 11.43
C ASP A 34 17.92 -5.18 11.41
N GLN A 35 18.59 -4.74 10.35
CA GLN A 35 18.99 -3.35 10.20
C GLN A 35 17.80 -2.38 10.23
N LEU A 36 16.69 -2.73 9.55
CA LEU A 36 15.46 -1.93 9.58
C LEU A 36 14.89 -1.82 11.00
N ALA A 37 14.95 -2.91 11.77
CA ALA A 37 14.44 -2.94 13.14
C ALA A 37 15.36 -2.17 14.11
N GLU A 38 16.66 -2.44 14.08
CA GLU A 38 17.67 -1.83 14.95
C GLU A 38 17.75 -0.32 14.77
N LYS A 39 17.57 0.16 13.54
CA LYS A 39 17.59 1.59 13.19
C LYS A 39 16.21 2.26 13.23
N ASN A 40 15.19 1.57 13.74
CA ASN A 40 13.81 2.04 13.83
C ASN A 40 13.21 2.52 12.49
N LYS A 41 13.62 1.88 11.40
CA LYS A 41 13.21 2.25 10.03
C LYS A 41 11.96 1.51 9.55
N ALA A 42 11.54 0.45 10.23
CA ALA A 42 10.25 -0.18 9.99
C ALA A 42 9.80 -1.05 11.16
N MET A 43 8.48 -1.19 11.26
CA MET A 43 7.84 -2.33 11.93
C MET A 43 6.88 -2.99 10.92
N GLY A 44 6.89 -4.32 10.82
CA GLY A 44 6.06 -5.02 9.86
C GLY A 44 6.40 -6.48 9.64
N SER A 45 5.66 -7.11 8.73
CA SER A 45 5.79 -8.51 8.35
C SER A 45 5.92 -8.67 6.84
N LEU A 46 6.78 -9.59 6.41
CA LEU A 46 7.01 -10.02 5.03
C LEU A 46 6.67 -11.49 4.88
N THR A 47 6.03 -11.86 3.77
CA THR A 47 5.98 -13.23 3.27
C THR A 47 6.32 -13.26 1.77
N VAL A 48 7.26 -14.12 1.39
CA VAL A 48 7.63 -14.43 0.01
C VAL A 48 7.25 -15.88 -0.28
N ALA A 49 6.54 -16.13 -1.36
CA ALA A 49 6.20 -17.47 -1.81
C ALA A 49 6.39 -17.64 -3.31
N ARG A 50 6.62 -18.87 -3.75
CA ARG A 50 6.73 -19.24 -5.15
C ARG A 50 6.08 -20.59 -5.37
N ASP A 51 5.36 -20.75 -6.47
CA ASP A 51 4.69 -22.02 -6.82
C ASP A 51 3.79 -22.54 -5.68
N GLY A 52 3.08 -21.62 -5.00
CA GLY A 52 2.20 -21.95 -3.86
C GLY A 52 2.92 -22.32 -2.56
N LYS A 53 4.26 -22.25 -2.51
CA LYS A 53 5.06 -22.60 -1.33
C LYS A 53 5.71 -21.36 -0.73
N VAL A 54 5.55 -21.16 0.58
CA VAL A 54 6.23 -20.10 1.32
C VAL A 54 7.73 -20.38 1.33
N LEU A 55 8.51 -19.42 0.86
CA LEU A 55 9.98 -19.47 0.83
C LEU A 55 10.59 -18.78 2.05
N TYR A 56 9.97 -17.67 2.48
CA TYR A 56 10.47 -16.81 3.54
C TYR A 56 9.32 -16.07 4.22
N THR A 57 9.38 -15.96 5.55
CA THR A 57 8.50 -15.11 6.36
C THR A 57 9.33 -14.44 7.44
N ARG A 58 9.11 -13.15 7.67
CA ARG A 58 9.79 -12.37 8.71
C ARG A 58 8.83 -11.36 9.31
N ALA A 59 8.94 -11.13 10.60
CA ALA A 59 8.24 -10.05 11.30
C ALA A 59 9.25 -9.32 12.19
N ILE A 60 9.24 -7.98 12.17
CA ILE A 60 10.13 -7.12 12.94
C ILE A 60 9.34 -6.03 13.65
N GLY A 61 9.72 -5.69 14.88
CA GLY A 61 9.06 -4.65 15.68
C GLY A 61 7.89 -5.18 16.52
N TYR A 62 6.95 -4.28 16.84
CA TYR A 62 5.93 -4.51 17.85
C TYR A 62 4.50 -4.23 17.33
N SER A 63 3.55 -5.07 17.72
CA SER A 63 2.11 -4.88 17.44
C SER A 63 1.46 -3.91 18.42
N HIS A 64 1.94 -3.94 19.66
CA HIS A 64 1.41 -3.18 20.78
C HIS A 64 2.55 -2.75 21.70
N ILE A 65 2.58 -1.48 22.07
CA ILE A 65 3.53 -0.88 23.01
C ILE A 65 2.70 -0.17 24.07
N ASN A 66 2.83 -0.59 25.33
CA ASN A 66 2.18 0.02 26.48
C ASN A 66 3.22 0.26 27.58
N GLY A 67 3.80 1.46 27.60
CA GLY A 67 4.94 1.77 28.45
C GLY A 67 6.14 0.86 28.13
N THR A 68 6.58 0.07 29.11
CA THR A 68 7.69 -0.88 28.92
C THR A 68 7.25 -2.23 28.34
N GLU A 69 5.93 -2.52 28.31
CA GLU A 69 5.40 -3.73 27.72
C GLU A 69 5.38 -3.61 26.19
N LYS A 70 6.14 -4.46 25.51
CA LYS A 70 6.22 -4.49 24.05
C LYS A 70 5.83 -5.88 23.53
N LYS A 71 4.70 -5.98 22.83
CA LYS A 71 4.24 -7.22 22.21
C LYS A 71 4.84 -7.34 20.81
N PRO A 72 5.71 -8.33 20.53
CA PRO A 72 6.36 -8.45 19.22
C PRO A 72 5.37 -8.73 18.10
N LEU A 73 5.73 -8.33 16.89
CA LEU A 73 5.04 -8.74 15.67
C LEU A 73 5.30 -10.22 15.39
N THR A 74 4.31 -10.88 14.78
CA THR A 74 4.38 -12.30 14.42
C THR A 74 3.84 -12.51 13.01
N ALA A 75 4.04 -13.71 12.45
CA ALA A 75 3.42 -14.10 11.18
C ALA A 75 1.88 -14.05 11.23
N ALA A 76 1.28 -14.16 12.42
CA ALA A 76 -0.16 -14.10 12.63
C ALA A 76 -0.68 -12.68 12.92
N THR A 77 0.20 -11.68 13.00
CA THR A 77 -0.24 -10.30 13.27
C THR A 77 -1.05 -9.78 12.10
N ARG A 78 -2.21 -9.21 12.40
CA ARG A 78 -3.16 -8.68 11.43
C ARG A 78 -2.97 -7.17 11.28
N TYR A 79 -2.97 -6.71 10.04
CA TYR A 79 -2.75 -5.32 9.66
C TYR A 79 -3.94 -4.80 8.88
N ARG A 80 -4.20 -3.50 8.97
CA ARG A 80 -5.11 -2.82 8.04
C ARG A 80 -4.40 -2.65 6.71
N VAL A 81 -4.86 -3.35 5.67
CA VAL A 81 -4.09 -3.48 4.42
C VAL A 81 -4.38 -2.39 3.40
N GLY A 82 -5.24 -1.44 3.71
CA GLY A 82 -5.50 -0.30 2.83
C GLY A 82 -6.04 -0.72 1.48
N SER A 83 -5.59 -0.02 0.45
CA SER A 83 -6.08 -0.13 -0.91
C SER A 83 -5.91 -1.50 -1.56
N ILE A 84 -5.17 -2.44 -0.97
CA ILE A 84 -5.25 -3.86 -1.34
C ILE A 84 -6.70 -4.37 -1.27
N THR A 85 -7.53 -3.78 -0.40
CA THR A 85 -9.00 -4.00 -0.34
C THR A 85 -9.67 -3.91 -1.71
N LYS A 86 -9.21 -3.01 -2.58
CA LYS A 86 -9.78 -2.78 -3.92
C LYS A 86 -9.71 -4.03 -4.80
N MET A 87 -8.67 -4.84 -4.67
CA MET A 87 -8.57 -6.12 -5.38
C MET A 87 -9.70 -7.08 -4.97
N PHE A 88 -10.02 -7.15 -3.67
CA PHE A 88 -11.12 -7.98 -3.17
C PHE A 88 -12.47 -7.46 -3.64
N THR A 89 -12.69 -6.14 -3.60
CA THR A 89 -13.92 -5.52 -4.10
C THR A 89 -14.10 -5.73 -5.59
N ALA A 90 -13.05 -5.53 -6.39
CA ALA A 90 -13.07 -5.77 -7.82
C ALA A 90 -13.37 -7.23 -8.15
N ALA A 91 -12.76 -8.18 -7.43
CA ALA A 91 -13.07 -9.60 -7.59
C ALA A 91 -14.54 -9.92 -7.29
N MET A 92 -15.12 -9.36 -6.22
CA MET A 92 -16.56 -9.55 -5.92
C MET A 92 -17.48 -8.92 -6.96
N ILE A 93 -17.12 -7.76 -7.52
CA ILE A 93 -17.85 -7.14 -8.62
C ILE A 93 -17.80 -8.02 -9.87
N LEU A 94 -16.64 -8.56 -10.22
CA LEU A 94 -16.50 -9.44 -11.38
C LEU A 94 -17.22 -10.78 -11.18
N GLN A 95 -17.25 -11.34 -9.97
CA GLN A 95 -18.11 -12.50 -9.68
C GLN A 95 -19.60 -12.18 -9.89
N LEU A 96 -20.07 -10.98 -9.53
CA LEU A 96 -21.45 -10.56 -9.80
C LEU A 96 -21.72 -10.40 -11.31
N VAL A 97 -20.69 -10.00 -12.08
CA VAL A 97 -20.75 -9.97 -13.55
C VAL A 97 -20.81 -11.37 -14.14
N GLU A 98 -19.99 -12.31 -13.66
CA GLU A 98 -20.01 -13.73 -14.04
C GLU A 98 -21.37 -14.38 -13.73
N GLU A 99 -21.97 -14.02 -12.59
CA GLU A 99 -23.33 -14.40 -12.18
C GLU A 99 -24.44 -13.73 -13.02
N ARG A 100 -24.08 -12.86 -13.98
CA ARG A 100 -25.00 -12.05 -14.81
C ARG A 100 -25.95 -11.14 -14.01
N LYS A 101 -25.61 -10.84 -12.76
CA LYS A 101 -26.37 -9.93 -11.89
C LYS A 101 -25.98 -8.46 -12.09
N LEU A 102 -24.83 -8.25 -12.72
CA LEU A 102 -24.27 -6.94 -13.03
C LEU A 102 -23.60 -7.01 -14.41
N LYS A 103 -23.48 -5.89 -15.10
CA LYS A 103 -22.65 -5.74 -16.29
C LYS A 103 -21.60 -4.66 -16.05
N LEU A 104 -20.42 -4.84 -16.62
CA LEU A 104 -19.37 -3.81 -16.61
C LEU A 104 -19.82 -2.49 -17.26
N THR A 105 -20.76 -2.58 -18.21
CA THR A 105 -21.37 -1.43 -18.92
C THR A 105 -22.60 -0.86 -18.20
N ASP A 106 -23.01 -1.43 -17.06
CA ASP A 106 -24.10 -0.83 -16.30
C ASP A 106 -23.69 0.55 -15.80
N THR A 107 -24.58 1.51 -15.99
CA THR A 107 -24.39 2.89 -15.56
C THR A 107 -24.73 3.05 -14.08
N LEU A 108 -24.06 3.99 -13.43
CA LEU A 108 -24.13 4.20 -11.99
C LEU A 108 -25.51 4.67 -11.53
N ASP A 109 -26.29 5.33 -12.40
CA ASP A 109 -27.62 5.85 -12.10
C ASP A 109 -28.64 4.75 -11.76
N LYS A 110 -28.39 3.50 -12.18
CA LYS A 110 -29.18 2.33 -11.74
C LYS A 110 -29.13 2.10 -10.23
N PHE A 111 -28.06 2.56 -9.57
CA PHE A 111 -27.82 2.35 -8.15
C PHE A 111 -27.86 3.65 -7.35
N PHE A 112 -27.29 4.72 -7.92
CA PHE A 112 -27.08 6.01 -7.27
C PHE A 112 -27.33 7.17 -8.26
N PRO A 113 -28.60 7.44 -8.64
CA PRO A 113 -28.92 8.53 -9.58
C PRO A 113 -28.56 9.93 -9.06
N GLN A 114 -28.34 10.08 -7.75
CA GLN A 114 -27.89 11.32 -7.13
C GLN A 114 -26.40 11.64 -7.33
N ILE A 115 -25.60 10.70 -7.83
CA ILE A 115 -24.18 10.95 -8.10
C ILE A 115 -24.08 11.81 -9.38
N PRO A 116 -23.34 12.93 -9.37
CA PRO A 116 -23.08 13.70 -10.58
C PRO A 116 -22.50 12.82 -11.71
N ASN A 117 -22.97 13.04 -12.95
CA ASN A 117 -22.61 12.23 -14.12
C ASN A 117 -22.97 10.72 -14.06
N ALA A 118 -23.81 10.28 -13.11
CA ALA A 118 -24.13 8.85 -12.91
C ALA A 118 -24.62 8.12 -14.18
N LYS A 119 -25.35 8.79 -15.07
CA LYS A 119 -25.84 8.23 -16.35
C LYS A 119 -24.73 7.92 -17.36
N LYS A 120 -23.53 8.49 -17.17
CA LYS A 120 -22.36 8.31 -18.05
C LYS A 120 -21.29 7.41 -17.42
N ILE A 121 -21.27 7.30 -16.10
CA ILE A 121 -20.28 6.51 -15.35
C ILE A 121 -20.69 5.04 -15.40
N THR A 122 -19.82 4.17 -15.93
CA THR A 122 -20.04 2.72 -15.92
C THR A 122 -19.31 2.04 -14.75
N ILE A 123 -19.69 0.81 -14.41
CA ILE A 123 -18.95 -0.01 -13.43
C ILE A 123 -17.47 -0.17 -13.84
N ALA A 124 -17.19 -0.37 -15.13
CA ALA A 124 -15.83 -0.44 -15.65
C ALA A 124 -15.04 0.86 -15.40
N HIS A 125 -15.65 2.03 -15.60
CA HIS A 125 -14.99 3.31 -15.32
C HIS A 125 -14.60 3.42 -13.86
N ILE A 126 -15.42 2.94 -12.93
CA ILE A 126 -15.11 3.01 -11.50
C ILE A 126 -13.97 2.05 -11.14
N LEU A 127 -14.04 0.79 -11.61
CA LEU A 127 -13.01 -0.22 -11.38
C LEU A 127 -11.62 0.24 -11.89
N ALA A 128 -11.59 0.95 -13.01
CA ALA A 128 -10.37 1.45 -13.64
C ALA A 128 -9.91 2.85 -13.17
N HIS A 129 -10.59 3.46 -12.18
CA HIS A 129 -10.32 4.84 -11.75
C HIS A 129 -10.43 5.89 -12.87
N ARG A 130 -11.47 5.76 -13.69
CA ARG A 130 -11.77 6.68 -14.82
C ARG A 130 -13.16 7.29 -14.72
N SER A 131 -13.79 7.25 -13.55
CA SER A 131 -15.16 7.71 -13.37
C SER A 131 -15.31 9.24 -13.29
N GLY A 132 -14.25 9.96 -12.93
CA GLY A 132 -14.33 11.40 -12.60
C GLY A 132 -14.98 11.69 -11.25
N ILE A 133 -15.27 10.66 -10.45
CA ILE A 133 -15.87 10.83 -9.11
C ILE A 133 -14.80 11.37 -8.17
N HIS A 134 -15.10 12.55 -7.60
CA HIS A 134 -14.24 13.23 -6.64
C HIS A 134 -13.89 12.35 -5.43
N ASP A 135 -12.61 12.35 -5.03
CA ASP A 135 -12.16 11.63 -3.85
C ASP A 135 -12.36 12.48 -2.58
N VAL A 136 -13.49 12.26 -1.90
CA VAL A 136 -13.86 13.04 -0.70
C VAL A 136 -12.93 12.82 0.50
N PHE A 137 -12.04 11.83 0.46
CA PHE A 137 -11.08 11.58 1.54
C PHE A 137 -9.86 12.51 1.48
N GLU A 138 -9.65 13.16 0.33
CA GLU A 138 -8.57 14.13 0.10
C GLU A 138 -9.07 15.59 0.15
N ASP A 139 -10.39 15.82 0.19
CA ASP A 139 -10.98 17.16 0.31
C ASP A 139 -11.20 17.57 1.77
N PRO A 140 -10.48 18.57 2.31
CA PRO A 140 -10.64 19.02 3.69
C PRO A 140 -12.07 19.51 4.02
N ASN A 141 -12.86 19.92 3.03
CA ASN A 141 -14.24 20.41 3.24
C ASN A 141 -15.28 19.29 3.30
N LEU A 142 -14.98 18.14 2.68
CA LEU A 142 -15.89 16.99 2.61
C LEU A 142 -15.42 15.81 3.45
N ARG A 143 -14.15 15.80 3.87
CA ARG A 143 -13.54 14.69 4.60
C ARG A 143 -14.29 14.47 5.91
N PRO A 144 -14.85 13.27 6.13
CA PRO A 144 -15.51 12.95 7.39
C PRO A 144 -14.51 12.94 8.55
N SER A 145 -15.01 13.20 9.76
CA SER A 145 -14.22 13.06 10.99
C SER A 145 -13.56 11.67 11.03
N LYS A 146 -12.23 11.67 11.22
CA LYS A 146 -11.39 10.47 11.11
C LYS A 146 -11.84 9.33 12.01
N THR A 147 -12.36 9.61 13.20
CA THR A 147 -12.69 8.61 14.22
C THR A 147 -14.18 8.34 14.34
N ALA A 148 -15.04 9.16 13.70
CA ALA A 148 -16.47 9.01 13.80
C ALA A 148 -16.97 7.92 12.83
N PRO A 149 -17.76 6.93 13.29
CA PRO A 149 -18.33 5.93 12.42
C PRO A 149 -19.26 6.57 11.39
N LYS A 150 -19.26 5.97 10.19
CA LYS A 150 -20.22 6.26 9.12
C LYS A 150 -20.83 5.00 8.56
N THR A 151 -22.12 5.07 8.30
CA THR A 151 -22.88 4.08 7.54
C THR A 151 -22.63 4.24 6.03
N PRO A 152 -22.87 3.20 5.22
CA PRO A 152 -22.76 3.31 3.78
C PRO A 152 -23.65 4.41 3.17
N SER A 153 -24.85 4.62 3.72
CA SER A 153 -25.77 5.68 3.27
C SER A 153 -25.24 7.09 3.57
N GLU A 154 -24.59 7.29 4.71
CA GLU A 154 -23.95 8.58 5.02
C GLU A 154 -22.74 8.84 4.10
N LEU A 155 -21.90 7.82 3.85
CA LEU A 155 -20.79 7.95 2.91
C LEU A 155 -21.28 8.28 1.49
N LEU A 156 -22.33 7.62 1.02
CA LEU A 156 -22.97 7.93 -0.25
C LEU A 156 -23.46 9.39 -0.31
N ALA A 157 -24.07 9.88 0.77
CA ALA A 157 -24.54 11.27 0.85
C ALA A 157 -23.38 12.28 0.84
N ILE A 158 -22.22 11.94 1.41
CA ILE A 158 -21.01 12.77 1.33
C ILE A 158 -20.46 12.76 -0.10
N ILE A 159 -20.30 11.58 -0.70
CA ILE A 159 -19.76 11.43 -2.07
C ILE A 159 -20.63 12.17 -3.09
N ALA A 160 -21.97 12.15 -2.93
CA ALA A 160 -22.89 12.86 -3.81
C ALA A 160 -22.74 14.39 -3.80
N LYS A 161 -22.06 14.98 -2.80
CA LYS A 161 -21.77 16.42 -2.74
C LYS A 161 -20.52 16.81 -3.52
N GLY A 162 -19.67 15.85 -3.89
CA GLY A 162 -18.44 16.10 -4.64
C GLY A 162 -18.74 16.60 -6.05
N THR A 163 -18.02 17.63 -6.50
CA THR A 163 -18.08 18.09 -7.89
C THR A 163 -17.21 17.16 -8.76
N PRO A 164 -17.68 16.67 -9.91
CA PRO A 164 -16.86 15.84 -10.80
C PRO A 164 -15.54 16.49 -11.15
N ASP A 165 -14.45 15.72 -11.08
CA ASP A 165 -13.12 16.23 -11.42
C ASP A 165 -12.90 16.32 -12.95
N PHE A 166 -13.62 15.49 -13.71
CA PHE A 166 -13.58 15.41 -15.17
C PHE A 166 -14.74 14.57 -15.71
N GLU A 167 -14.97 14.63 -17.03
CA GLU A 167 -15.94 13.76 -17.70
C GLU A 167 -15.52 12.28 -17.67
N PRO A 168 -16.44 11.32 -17.46
CA PRO A 168 -16.10 9.91 -17.38
C PRO A 168 -15.30 9.40 -18.59
N ASP A 169 -14.31 8.56 -18.30
CA ASP A 169 -13.31 7.99 -19.22
C ASP A 169 -12.29 8.95 -19.85
N ALA A 170 -12.39 10.26 -19.59
CA ALA A 170 -11.48 11.25 -20.18
C ALA A 170 -10.02 11.08 -19.73
N LYS A 171 -9.78 10.71 -18.47
CA LYS A 171 -8.44 10.44 -17.93
C LYS A 171 -8.50 9.45 -16.75
N TYR A 172 -7.33 8.99 -16.33
CA TYR A 172 -7.16 8.28 -15.07
C TYR A 172 -7.05 9.28 -13.91
N SER A 173 -7.77 9.01 -12.83
CA SER A 173 -7.57 9.64 -11.53
C SER A 173 -8.07 8.71 -10.43
N TYR A 174 -7.16 8.32 -9.55
CA TYR A 174 -7.46 7.47 -8.41
C TYR A 174 -8.56 8.10 -7.54
N SER A 175 -9.51 7.27 -7.09
CA SER A 175 -10.65 7.72 -6.26
C SER A 175 -11.12 6.61 -5.33
N ASN A 176 -10.94 6.81 -4.02
CA ASN A 176 -11.47 5.93 -3.00
C ASN A 176 -13.00 5.95 -2.97
N SER A 177 -13.61 7.12 -3.20
CA SER A 177 -15.06 7.27 -3.30
C SER A 177 -15.69 6.31 -4.31
N GLY A 178 -15.05 6.12 -5.47
CA GLY A 178 -15.50 5.13 -6.45
C GLY A 178 -15.57 3.71 -5.87
N TYR A 179 -14.55 3.27 -5.14
CA TYR A 179 -14.52 1.93 -4.54
C TYR A 179 -15.44 1.77 -3.32
N VAL A 180 -15.71 2.85 -2.58
CA VAL A 180 -16.80 2.85 -1.58
C VAL A 180 -18.12 2.52 -2.27
N LEU A 181 -18.44 3.19 -3.39
CA LEU A 181 -19.67 2.92 -4.14
C LEU A 181 -19.71 1.49 -4.70
N LEU A 182 -18.59 0.93 -5.18
CA LEU A 182 -18.53 -0.49 -5.57
C LEU A 182 -18.84 -1.43 -4.40
N GLY A 183 -18.33 -1.13 -3.19
CA GLY A 183 -18.70 -1.86 -1.98
C GLY A 183 -20.21 -1.85 -1.73
N ILE A 184 -20.87 -0.70 -1.91
CA ILE A 184 -22.32 -0.57 -1.73
C ILE A 184 -23.07 -1.34 -2.83
N ILE A 185 -22.55 -1.37 -4.06
CA ILE A 185 -23.13 -2.17 -5.15
C ILE A 185 -23.02 -3.66 -4.85
N VAL A 186 -21.91 -4.13 -4.27
CA VAL A 186 -21.78 -5.53 -3.81
C VAL A 186 -22.92 -5.88 -2.84
N GLU A 187 -23.26 -4.99 -1.90
CA GLU A 187 -24.38 -5.22 -0.99
C GLU A 187 -25.74 -5.22 -1.69
N LYS A 188 -26.00 -4.18 -2.51
CA LYS A 188 -27.29 -4.00 -3.21
C LYS A 188 -27.60 -5.15 -4.16
N VAL A 189 -26.62 -5.57 -4.96
CA VAL A 189 -26.78 -6.63 -5.98
C VAL A 189 -26.64 -8.02 -5.34
N GLY A 190 -25.78 -8.15 -4.33
CA GLY A 190 -25.53 -9.42 -3.63
C GLY A 190 -26.57 -9.77 -2.57
N GLY A 191 -27.34 -8.79 -2.08
CA GLY A 191 -28.36 -8.96 -1.04
C GLY A 191 -27.81 -9.29 0.34
N LYS A 192 -26.53 -8.98 0.59
CA LYS A 192 -25.81 -9.34 1.83
C LYS A 192 -24.87 -8.20 2.25
N PRO A 193 -24.66 -7.98 3.56
CA PRO A 193 -23.66 -7.03 4.03
C PRO A 193 -22.27 -7.32 3.44
N TYR A 194 -21.47 -6.29 3.22
CA TYR A 194 -20.18 -6.38 2.53
C TYR A 194 -19.23 -7.39 3.20
N GLN A 195 -19.23 -7.44 4.54
CA GLN A 195 -18.46 -8.42 5.31
C GLN A 195 -18.90 -9.87 5.05
N GLU A 196 -20.22 -10.13 4.96
CA GLU A 196 -20.74 -11.45 4.63
C GLU A 196 -20.47 -11.82 3.17
N ALA A 197 -20.57 -10.85 2.27
CA ALA A 197 -20.21 -11.02 0.86
C ALA A 197 -18.73 -11.43 0.74
N LEU A 198 -17.80 -10.68 1.34
CA LEU A 198 -16.37 -11.01 1.37
C LEU A 198 -16.14 -12.43 1.91
N LYS A 199 -16.78 -12.76 3.03
CA LYS A 199 -16.65 -14.07 3.68
C LYS A 199 -17.09 -15.20 2.77
N LYS A 200 -18.30 -15.10 2.21
CA LYS A 200 -18.89 -16.15 1.36
C LYS A 200 -18.18 -16.28 0.02
N ARG A 201 -17.85 -15.16 -0.60
CA ARG A 201 -17.34 -15.09 -1.98
C ARG A 201 -15.85 -15.40 -2.11
N ILE A 202 -15.07 -15.06 -1.07
CA ILE A 202 -13.62 -15.12 -1.11
C ILE A 202 -13.10 -15.90 0.10
N THR A 203 -13.14 -15.32 1.30
CA THR A 203 -12.29 -15.81 2.39
C THR A 203 -12.61 -17.24 2.83
N SER A 204 -13.89 -17.63 2.89
CA SER A 204 -14.28 -19.02 3.21
C SER A 204 -14.03 -19.99 2.07
N LYS A 205 -14.11 -19.53 0.81
CA LYS A 205 -13.90 -20.36 -0.40
C LYS A 205 -12.45 -20.83 -0.51
N ILE A 206 -11.52 -19.96 -0.12
CA ILE A 206 -10.06 -20.21 -0.25
C ILE A 206 -9.34 -20.26 1.10
N GLY A 207 -10.08 -20.30 2.21
CA GLY A 207 -9.54 -20.58 3.54
C GLY A 207 -8.72 -19.44 4.18
N LEU A 208 -9.00 -18.17 3.85
CA LEU A 208 -8.33 -17.01 4.45
C LEU A 208 -8.88 -16.76 5.86
N LYS A 209 -8.20 -17.29 6.89
CA LYS A 209 -8.69 -17.28 8.27
C LYS A 209 -8.45 -15.96 9.00
N ASP A 210 -7.47 -15.20 8.54
CA ASP A 210 -7.01 -13.97 9.17
C ASP A 210 -7.41 -12.72 8.36
N THR A 211 -8.31 -12.89 7.39
CA THR A 211 -8.79 -11.83 6.50
C THR A 211 -10.27 -11.53 6.70
N TYR A 212 -10.59 -10.28 7.01
CA TYR A 212 -11.97 -9.83 7.23
C TYR A 212 -12.11 -8.31 7.01
N VAL A 213 -13.35 -7.83 6.99
CA VAL A 213 -13.65 -6.39 6.98
C VAL A 213 -13.54 -5.84 8.39
N GLY A 214 -12.66 -4.87 8.63
CA GLY A 214 -12.60 -4.11 9.87
C GLY A 214 -13.87 -3.27 10.03
N THR A 215 -14.52 -3.36 11.19
CA THR A 215 -15.79 -2.66 11.47
C THR A 215 -15.67 -1.56 12.52
N GLY A 216 -14.48 -1.33 13.08
CA GLY A 216 -14.28 -0.34 14.14
C GLY A 216 -12.82 0.03 14.37
N ASN A 217 -12.50 0.29 15.65
CA ASN A 217 -11.14 0.51 16.15
C ASN A 217 -10.32 -0.80 16.12
N VAL A 218 -9.00 -0.65 16.27
CA VAL A 218 -8.08 -1.80 16.36
C VAL A 218 -8.43 -2.66 17.59
N ASP A 219 -8.44 -3.99 17.39
CA ASP A 219 -8.72 -4.97 18.44
C ASP A 219 -7.52 -5.92 18.66
N VAL A 220 -6.71 -5.61 19.68
CA VAL A 220 -5.50 -6.39 20.01
C VAL A 220 -5.80 -7.83 20.42
N ASN A 221 -7.02 -8.14 20.88
CA ASN A 221 -7.44 -9.51 21.20
C ASN A 221 -7.63 -10.35 19.94
N LYS A 222 -7.84 -9.70 18.79
CA LYS A 222 -7.81 -10.31 17.45
C LYS A 222 -6.42 -10.26 16.83
N ASN A 223 -5.37 -10.03 17.62
CA ASN A 223 -4.00 -9.92 17.11
C ASN A 223 -3.84 -8.83 16.03
N GLU A 224 -4.70 -7.82 16.04
CA GLU A 224 -4.52 -6.63 15.22
C GLU A 224 -3.40 -5.77 15.82
N SER A 225 -2.62 -5.15 14.94
CA SER A 225 -1.60 -4.17 15.32
C SER A 225 -2.20 -2.77 15.39
N PHE A 226 -1.70 -1.94 16.31
CA PHE A 226 -1.87 -0.48 16.23
C PHE A 226 -0.94 0.13 15.17
N SER A 227 -1.26 1.34 14.72
CA SER A 227 -0.41 2.15 13.86
C SER A 227 0.59 2.96 14.69
N TYR A 228 1.83 3.08 14.24
CA TYR A 228 2.87 3.87 14.92
C TYR A 228 3.57 4.85 13.99
N ARG A 229 4.07 5.94 14.54
CA ARG A 229 5.11 6.77 13.93
C ARG A 229 6.37 6.71 14.78
N TYR A 230 7.51 7.01 14.18
CA TYR A 230 8.76 7.17 14.90
C TYR A 230 9.14 8.64 14.94
N VAL A 231 9.45 9.14 16.14
CA VAL A 231 9.95 10.51 16.35
C VAL A 231 11.26 10.43 17.13
N ARG A 232 11.17 10.10 18.42
CA ARG A 232 12.30 9.72 19.29
C ARG A 232 12.16 8.27 19.77
N ASP A 233 10.91 7.86 19.98
CA ASP A 233 10.49 6.49 20.20
C ASP A 233 9.25 6.22 19.33
N TRP A 234 8.76 4.98 19.38
CA TRP A 234 7.53 4.57 18.73
C TRP A 234 6.31 5.18 19.43
N GLU A 235 5.59 6.04 18.71
CA GLU A 235 4.37 6.68 19.18
C GLU A 235 3.15 6.08 18.48
N GLN A 236 2.20 5.56 19.26
CA GLN A 236 0.92 5.11 18.72
C GLN A 236 0.18 6.27 18.05
N GLN A 237 -0.44 6.00 16.91
CA GLN A 237 -1.23 6.97 16.15
C GLN A 237 -2.72 6.68 16.31
N THR A 238 -3.53 7.73 16.37
CA THR A 238 -4.98 7.59 16.24
C THR A 238 -5.32 7.07 14.85
N GLU A 239 -5.99 5.92 14.77
CA GLU A 239 -6.39 5.34 13.50
C GLU A 239 -7.73 5.86 12.97
N VAL A 240 -7.92 5.77 11.66
CA VAL A 240 -9.23 6.04 11.03
C VAL A 240 -10.25 4.98 11.44
N HIS A 241 -11.51 5.35 11.62
CA HIS A 241 -12.58 4.38 11.85
C HIS A 241 -12.79 3.55 10.56
N SER A 242 -12.65 2.21 10.64
CA SER A 242 -12.61 1.35 9.44
C SER A 242 -13.85 1.45 8.56
N SER A 243 -15.01 1.78 9.14
CA SER A 243 -16.26 1.96 8.39
C SER A 243 -16.21 3.09 7.36
N LEU A 244 -15.32 4.09 7.53
CA LEU A 244 -15.11 5.18 6.57
C LEU A 244 -14.50 4.68 5.26
N LEU A 245 -13.62 3.69 5.34
CA LEU A 245 -12.88 3.17 4.18
C LEU A 245 -13.71 2.20 3.36
N PHE A 246 -14.55 1.41 4.02
CA PHE A 246 -15.47 0.44 3.42
C PHE A 246 -14.81 -0.38 2.28
N GLY A 247 -15.48 -0.54 1.12
CA GLY A 247 -14.95 -1.22 -0.06
C GLY A 247 -13.69 -0.62 -0.68
N SER A 248 -13.17 0.50 -0.18
CA SER A 248 -11.93 1.08 -0.68
C SER A 248 -10.68 0.70 0.13
N GLY A 249 -10.84 0.33 1.41
CA GLY A 249 -9.68 0.14 2.30
C GLY A 249 -9.92 -0.63 3.61
N ALA A 250 -11.14 -1.07 3.92
CA ALA A 250 -11.45 -1.58 5.26
C ALA A 250 -10.96 -3.01 5.57
N ILE A 251 -10.30 -3.71 4.64
CA ILE A 251 -9.85 -5.10 4.92
C ILE A 251 -8.67 -5.10 5.89
N VAL A 252 -8.76 -6.02 6.85
CA VAL A 252 -7.69 -6.45 7.75
C VAL A 252 -7.21 -7.81 7.27
N SER A 253 -5.89 -8.04 7.21
CA SER A 253 -5.30 -9.30 6.74
C SER A 253 -3.88 -9.51 7.26
N THR A 254 -3.23 -10.61 6.87
CA THR A 254 -1.82 -10.93 7.11
C THR A 254 -1.09 -11.10 5.78
N PRO A 255 0.24 -10.93 5.71
CA PRO A 255 0.98 -11.23 4.48
C PRO A 255 0.70 -12.64 3.93
N THR A 256 0.57 -13.63 4.81
CA THR A 256 0.29 -15.03 4.43
C THR A 256 -1.08 -15.21 3.78
N ASP A 257 -2.12 -14.55 4.29
CA ASP A 257 -3.44 -14.58 3.66
C ASP A 257 -3.44 -13.78 2.34
N LEU A 258 -2.73 -12.65 2.28
CA LEU A 258 -2.62 -11.85 1.06
C LEU A 258 -1.95 -12.61 -0.09
N ILE A 259 -0.87 -13.36 0.18
CA ILE A 259 -0.26 -14.21 -0.85
C ILE A 259 -1.24 -15.29 -1.33
N SER A 260 -2.01 -15.88 -0.42
CA SER A 260 -2.98 -16.93 -0.73
C SER A 260 -4.14 -16.37 -1.57
N PHE A 261 -4.58 -15.16 -1.26
CA PHE A 261 -5.57 -14.42 -2.04
C PHE A 261 -5.13 -14.21 -3.48
N ILE A 262 -3.96 -13.59 -3.70
CA ILE A 262 -3.53 -13.25 -5.07
C ILE A 262 -3.16 -14.49 -5.88
N GLN A 263 -2.59 -15.53 -5.25
CA GLN A 263 -2.36 -16.82 -5.91
C GLN A 263 -3.68 -17.44 -6.35
N ALA A 264 -4.69 -17.49 -5.47
CA ALA A 264 -6.00 -18.02 -5.82
C ALA A 264 -6.73 -17.19 -6.89
N LEU A 265 -6.51 -15.87 -6.90
CA LEU A 265 -7.01 -14.98 -7.96
C LEU A 265 -6.41 -15.37 -9.33
N PHE A 266 -5.08 -15.50 -9.39
CA PHE A 266 -4.37 -15.84 -10.62
C PHE A 266 -4.54 -17.29 -11.08
N ASP A 267 -4.81 -18.22 -10.15
CA ASP A 267 -5.17 -19.61 -10.44
C ASP A 267 -6.61 -19.76 -10.97
N GLY A 268 -7.40 -18.68 -11.03
CA GLY A 268 -8.80 -18.72 -11.46
C GLY A 268 -9.75 -19.35 -10.43
N LYS A 269 -9.36 -19.41 -9.14
CA LYS A 269 -10.20 -19.94 -8.05
C LYS A 269 -11.19 -18.90 -7.53
N ILE A 270 -10.94 -17.62 -7.75
CA ILE A 270 -11.81 -16.52 -7.28
C ILE A 270 -12.72 -16.00 -8.40
N VAL A 271 -12.13 -15.68 -9.56
CA VAL A 271 -12.81 -15.20 -10.78
C VAL A 271 -12.40 -16.07 -11.96
N SER A 272 -13.14 -16.02 -13.06
CA SER A 272 -12.79 -16.74 -14.29
C SER A 272 -11.51 -16.21 -14.94
N LYS A 273 -10.92 -16.97 -15.87
CA LYS A 273 -9.74 -16.53 -16.62
C LYS A 273 -10.02 -15.29 -17.46
N GLU A 274 -11.24 -15.15 -17.97
CA GLU A 274 -11.70 -14.01 -18.76
C GLU A 274 -11.84 -12.75 -17.89
N SER A 275 -12.41 -12.89 -16.69
CA SER A 275 -12.45 -11.80 -15.70
C SER A 275 -11.05 -11.38 -15.27
N LEU A 276 -10.16 -12.34 -15.00
CA LEU A 276 -8.76 -12.05 -14.67
C LEU A 276 -8.04 -11.36 -15.82
N ALA A 277 -8.26 -11.77 -17.07
CA ALA A 277 -7.71 -11.09 -18.25
C ALA A 277 -8.18 -9.63 -18.34
N SER A 278 -9.45 -9.39 -18.02
CA SER A 278 -10.00 -8.03 -17.94
C SER A 278 -9.34 -7.21 -16.83
N MET A 279 -9.10 -7.79 -15.65
CA MET A 279 -8.38 -7.10 -14.56
C MET A 279 -6.97 -6.69 -14.96
N LYS A 280 -6.26 -7.54 -15.73
CA LYS A 280 -4.89 -7.29 -16.19
C LYS A 280 -4.79 -6.39 -17.42
N THR A 281 -5.90 -5.96 -18.00
CA THR A 281 -5.86 -5.05 -19.15
C THR A 281 -5.54 -3.65 -18.66
N ILE A 282 -4.27 -3.26 -18.73
CA ILE A 282 -3.76 -2.00 -18.16
C ILE A 282 -3.97 -0.85 -19.13
N ARG A 283 -4.53 0.26 -18.61
CA ARG A 283 -4.61 1.56 -19.29
C ARG A 283 -4.17 2.64 -18.32
N ASP A 284 -3.25 3.51 -18.74
CA ASP A 284 -2.69 4.58 -17.91
C ASP A 284 -2.12 4.06 -16.56
N GLY A 285 -1.52 2.86 -16.58
CA GLY A 285 -0.87 2.24 -15.42
C GLY A 285 -1.78 1.46 -14.47
N TYR A 286 -3.08 1.38 -14.72
CA TYR A 286 -4.04 0.69 -13.85
C TYR A 286 -4.99 -0.25 -14.62
N GLY A 287 -5.37 -1.37 -13.99
CA GLY A 287 -6.33 -2.35 -14.51
C GLY A 287 -7.70 -2.26 -13.84
N LEU A 288 -8.48 -3.35 -13.82
CA LEU A 288 -9.72 -3.39 -13.02
C LEU A 288 -9.40 -3.81 -11.59
N GLY A 289 -9.01 -2.84 -10.77
CA GLY A 289 -8.70 -3.01 -9.35
C GLY A 289 -7.33 -3.57 -9.04
N MET A 290 -6.37 -3.45 -9.97
CA MET A 290 -4.97 -3.82 -9.74
C MET A 290 -4.02 -2.85 -10.43
N ASP A 291 -2.91 -2.59 -9.75
CA ASP A 291 -1.72 -1.93 -10.27
C ASP A 291 -0.82 -2.92 -11.03
N THR A 292 0.12 -2.36 -11.79
CA THR A 292 1.32 -3.08 -12.22
C THR A 292 2.58 -2.48 -11.65
N PHE A 293 3.55 -3.34 -11.36
CA PHE A 293 4.90 -2.97 -10.95
C PHE A 293 5.88 -3.56 -11.96
N SER A 294 7.03 -2.92 -12.14
CA SER A 294 8.11 -3.44 -12.97
C SER A 294 9.31 -3.76 -12.09
N PHE A 295 9.81 -4.98 -12.16
CA PHE A 295 11.04 -5.37 -11.49
C PHE A 295 11.88 -6.26 -12.40
N ALA A 296 13.17 -5.94 -12.55
CA ALA A 296 14.08 -6.68 -13.44
C ALA A 296 13.55 -6.87 -14.88
N GLY A 297 12.80 -5.88 -15.39
CA GLY A 297 12.17 -5.95 -16.72
C GLY A 297 10.92 -6.83 -16.80
N LYS A 298 10.45 -7.38 -15.67
CA LYS A 298 9.24 -8.22 -15.58
C LYS A 298 8.08 -7.44 -14.98
N THR A 299 6.87 -7.76 -15.43
CA THR A 299 5.63 -7.14 -14.93
C THR A 299 5.04 -7.96 -13.79
N LEU A 300 4.89 -7.34 -12.64
CA LEU A 300 4.14 -7.87 -11.51
C LEU A 300 2.78 -7.18 -11.44
N TYR A 301 1.77 -7.91 -10.98
CA TYR A 301 0.41 -7.41 -10.78
C TYR A 301 0.08 -7.42 -9.29
N GLY A 302 -0.71 -6.46 -8.84
CA GLY A 302 -1.17 -6.47 -7.46
C GLY A 302 -1.71 -5.11 -7.04
N HIS A 303 -1.37 -4.67 -5.84
CA HIS A 303 -1.77 -3.34 -5.36
C HIS A 303 -0.93 -2.94 -4.15
N THR A 304 -0.74 -1.64 -3.96
CA THR A 304 -0.21 -1.09 -2.70
C THR A 304 -1.34 -0.72 -1.73
N GLY A 305 -1.03 -0.38 -0.49
CA GLY A 305 -2.02 0.16 0.43
C GLY A 305 -1.40 1.09 1.46
N GLY A 306 -2.17 2.11 1.84
CA GLY A 306 -1.81 3.05 2.89
C GLY A 306 -3.05 3.52 3.62
N ILE A 307 -3.02 3.41 4.94
CA ILE A 307 -4.01 3.99 5.85
C ILE A 307 -3.24 4.40 7.09
N ASP A 308 -3.39 5.64 7.54
CA ASP A 308 -2.60 6.13 8.67
C ASP A 308 -1.10 5.87 8.41
N ASN A 309 -0.40 5.27 9.39
CA ASN A 309 0.97 4.80 9.21
C ASN A 309 1.09 3.31 8.88
N PHE A 310 -0.03 2.63 8.57
CA PHE A 310 0.04 1.34 7.90
C PHE A 310 0.52 1.50 6.44
N GLY A 311 1.33 0.56 6.01
CA GLY A 311 1.77 0.41 4.62
C GLY A 311 1.63 -1.04 4.18
N SER A 312 1.27 -1.27 2.94
CA SER A 312 1.18 -2.63 2.40
C SER A 312 1.58 -2.68 0.93
N TRP A 313 2.11 -3.82 0.53
CA TRP A 313 2.45 -4.12 -0.85
C TRP A 313 2.14 -5.58 -1.13
N LEU A 314 1.35 -5.85 -2.15
CA LEU A 314 1.08 -7.19 -2.65
C LEU A 314 1.42 -7.21 -4.13
N ALA A 315 2.32 -8.10 -4.53
CA ALA A 315 2.76 -8.25 -5.92
C ALA A 315 2.86 -9.72 -6.30
N TYR A 316 2.37 -10.06 -7.48
CA TYR A 316 2.42 -11.39 -8.08
C TYR A 316 3.03 -11.32 -9.48
N LEU A 317 4.05 -12.14 -9.72
CA LEU A 317 4.70 -12.33 -11.02
C LEU A 317 4.21 -13.65 -11.63
N PRO A 318 3.33 -13.61 -12.65
CA PRO A 318 2.72 -14.82 -13.20
C PRO A 318 3.72 -15.80 -13.83
N GLU A 319 4.75 -15.28 -14.50
CA GLU A 319 5.76 -16.07 -15.23
C GLU A 319 6.52 -17.03 -14.31
N GLU A 320 6.75 -16.63 -13.06
CA GLU A 320 7.48 -17.42 -12.05
C GLU A 320 6.57 -17.94 -10.94
N LYS A 321 5.29 -17.55 -10.95
CA LYS A 321 4.35 -17.73 -9.84
C LYS A 321 4.92 -17.23 -8.50
N LEU A 322 5.79 -16.21 -8.56
CA LEU A 322 6.39 -15.55 -7.41
C LEU A 322 5.38 -14.54 -6.84
N VAL A 323 5.27 -14.52 -5.53
CA VAL A 323 4.43 -13.58 -4.81
C VAL A 323 5.19 -13.01 -3.62
N VAL A 324 5.04 -11.70 -3.42
CA VAL A 324 5.59 -10.98 -2.28
C VAL A 324 4.47 -10.18 -1.65
N ALA A 325 4.28 -10.35 -0.35
CA ALA A 325 3.39 -9.54 0.47
C ALA A 325 4.17 -8.94 1.64
N TYR A 326 4.15 -7.61 1.76
CA TYR A 326 4.70 -6.89 2.88
C TYR A 326 3.60 -6.02 3.51
N THR A 327 3.52 -6.01 4.84
CA THR A 327 2.62 -5.17 5.61
C THR A 327 3.37 -4.54 6.77
N SER A 328 3.30 -3.22 6.90
CA SER A 328 3.93 -2.43 7.94
C SER A 328 2.86 -1.72 8.76
N ASN A 329 3.10 -1.59 10.07
CA ASN A 329 2.35 -0.72 10.97
C ASN A 329 3.10 0.58 11.31
N ALA A 330 4.29 0.80 10.74
CA ALA A 330 5.08 2.00 10.91
C ALA A 330 6.01 2.26 9.72
N LYS A 331 5.60 3.19 8.83
CA LYS A 331 6.34 3.57 7.61
C LYS A 331 7.37 4.67 7.89
N VAL A 332 8.57 4.30 8.35
CA VAL A 332 9.68 5.27 8.50
C VAL A 332 10.54 5.28 7.24
N TYR A 333 10.98 4.11 6.77
CA TYR A 333 11.65 3.94 5.48
C TYR A 333 10.63 3.61 4.38
N PRO A 334 10.80 4.13 3.14
CA PRO A 334 9.86 3.90 2.05
C PRO A 334 9.60 2.42 1.78
N VAL A 335 8.33 2.02 1.79
CA VAL A 335 7.94 0.63 1.50
C VAL A 335 8.41 0.19 0.11
N ALA A 336 8.40 1.09 -0.88
CA ALA A 336 8.94 0.82 -2.21
C ALA A 336 10.42 0.39 -2.16
N LYS A 337 11.26 1.12 -1.44
CA LYS A 337 12.69 0.78 -1.28
C LYS A 337 12.90 -0.53 -0.53
N ILE A 338 12.03 -0.86 0.45
CA ILE A 338 12.05 -2.17 1.11
C ILE A 338 11.75 -3.28 0.10
N MET A 339 10.70 -3.09 -0.73
CA MET A 339 10.31 -4.04 -1.77
C MET A 339 11.39 -4.21 -2.84
N ASP A 340 12.03 -3.13 -3.28
CA ASP A 340 13.16 -3.18 -4.21
C ASP A 340 14.32 -3.98 -3.62
N GLY A 341 14.69 -3.72 -2.35
CA GLY A 341 15.74 -4.48 -1.66
C GLY A 341 15.40 -5.96 -1.51
N ILE A 342 14.15 -6.30 -1.16
CA ILE A 342 13.69 -7.70 -1.09
C ILE A 342 13.84 -8.39 -2.44
N LEU A 343 13.41 -7.74 -3.52
CA LEU A 343 13.46 -8.30 -4.86
C LEU A 343 14.90 -8.36 -5.39
N ASP A 344 15.75 -7.37 -5.12
CA ASP A 344 17.17 -7.41 -5.49
C ASP A 344 17.88 -8.58 -4.78
N ILE A 345 17.63 -8.77 -3.48
CA ILE A 345 18.15 -9.93 -2.73
C ILE A 345 17.58 -11.25 -3.29
N TYR A 346 16.28 -11.33 -3.57
CA TYR A 346 15.66 -12.51 -4.16
C TYR A 346 16.30 -12.89 -5.51
N TYR A 347 16.55 -11.88 -6.35
CA TYR A 347 17.12 -12.07 -7.68
C TYR A 347 18.66 -12.18 -7.69
N ASN A 348 19.31 -12.24 -6.52
CA ASN A 348 20.77 -12.22 -6.36
C ASN A 348 21.44 -11.05 -7.10
N LYS A 349 20.76 -9.91 -7.19
CA LYS A 349 21.34 -8.68 -7.71
C LYS A 349 22.23 -8.03 -6.65
N PRO A 350 23.20 -7.20 -7.05
CA PRO A 350 23.94 -6.36 -6.11
C PRO A 350 22.97 -5.53 -5.26
N PHE A 351 23.03 -5.72 -3.95
CA PHE A 351 22.25 -4.97 -2.97
C PHE A 351 23.13 -4.70 -1.76
N THR A 352 23.17 -3.44 -1.33
CA THR A 352 23.88 -3.00 -0.12
C THR A 352 22.83 -2.65 0.92
N ILE A 353 22.90 -3.30 2.08
CA ILE A 353 22.01 -2.99 3.20
C ILE A 353 22.31 -1.54 3.64
N PRO A 354 21.31 -0.64 3.67
CA PRO A 354 21.54 0.74 4.07
C PRO A 354 21.98 0.84 5.53
N ALA A 355 23.04 1.59 5.82
CA ALA A 355 23.54 1.77 7.18
C ALA A 355 22.58 2.60 8.06
N PHE A 356 21.79 3.49 7.46
CA PHE A 356 20.90 4.44 8.14
C PHE A 356 21.60 5.32 9.18
N ASP A 357 22.86 5.67 8.91
CA ASP A 357 23.62 6.55 9.80
C ASP A 357 22.96 7.93 9.83
N THR A 358 22.69 8.42 11.04
CA THR A 358 22.14 9.75 11.29
C THR A 358 23.28 10.73 11.50
N ILE A 359 23.11 11.96 10.98
CA ILE A 359 24.05 13.05 11.24
C ILE A 359 23.55 13.83 12.45
N ASP A 360 24.39 13.93 13.48
CA ASP A 360 24.11 14.82 14.60
C ASP A 360 24.30 16.28 14.18
N VAL A 361 23.24 17.08 14.32
CA VAL A 361 23.26 18.51 14.07
C VAL A 361 23.02 19.22 15.39
N SER A 362 23.92 20.12 15.77
CA SER A 362 23.86 20.75 17.08
C SER A 362 22.65 21.70 17.18
N PRO A 363 22.07 21.87 18.38
CA PRO A 363 20.95 22.79 18.58
C PRO A 363 21.21 24.21 18.07
N GLU A 364 22.45 24.70 18.17
CA GLU A 364 22.84 26.04 17.71
C GLU A 364 22.79 26.19 16.18
N VAL A 365 23.01 25.09 15.45
CA VAL A 365 22.82 25.05 13.99
C VAL A 365 21.33 25.03 13.68
N LEU A 366 20.56 24.21 14.39
CA LEU A 366 19.10 24.08 14.19
C LEU A 366 18.34 25.39 14.47
N ASP A 367 18.76 26.17 15.47
CA ASP A 367 18.18 27.46 15.81
C ASP A 367 18.13 28.44 14.63
N LYS A 368 19.10 28.33 13.71
CA LYS A 368 19.15 29.17 12.50
C LYS A 368 17.98 28.86 11.55
N TYR A 369 17.48 27.62 11.57
CA TYR A 369 16.44 27.12 10.68
C TYR A 369 15.03 27.29 11.24
N VAL A 370 14.86 27.45 12.55
CA VAL A 370 13.54 27.64 13.18
C VAL A 370 12.88 28.93 12.69
N GLY A 371 11.63 28.84 12.23
CA GLY A 371 10.84 29.98 11.76
C GLY A 371 9.68 29.59 10.85
N VAL A 372 8.95 30.59 10.37
CA VAL A 372 7.86 30.40 9.39
C VAL A 372 8.41 30.69 8.00
N TYR A 373 8.17 29.79 7.05
CA TYR A 373 8.62 29.88 5.67
C TYR A 373 7.41 29.94 4.73
N SER A 374 7.41 30.90 3.80
CA SER A 374 6.31 31.10 2.86
C SER A 374 6.78 31.45 1.46
N ILE A 375 5.84 31.35 0.51
CA ILE A 375 6.00 31.82 -0.87
C ILE A 375 4.96 32.92 -1.09
N PRO A 376 5.34 34.12 -1.57
CA PRO A 376 4.38 35.19 -1.86
C PRO A 376 3.25 34.69 -2.77
N GLY A 377 2.00 34.99 -2.38
CA GLY A 377 0.80 34.61 -3.15
C GLY A 377 0.40 33.12 -3.04
N VAL A 378 1.13 32.31 -2.28
CA VAL A 378 0.76 30.91 -2.00
C VAL A 378 0.25 30.82 -0.56
N PRO A 379 -0.97 30.29 -0.31
CA PRO A 379 -1.55 30.25 1.04
C PRO A 379 -0.86 29.24 1.98
N VAL A 380 0.00 28.37 1.44
CA VAL A 380 0.70 27.34 2.20
C VAL A 380 1.94 27.94 2.86
N LYS A 381 2.03 27.79 4.18
CA LYS A 381 3.24 28.08 4.96
C LYS A 381 3.78 26.81 5.62
N PHE A 382 5.08 26.82 5.86
CA PHE A 382 5.75 25.82 6.69
C PHE A 382 6.27 26.47 7.97
N THR A 383 5.83 25.98 9.11
CA THR A 383 6.43 26.33 10.40
C THR A 383 7.49 25.28 10.72
N VAL A 384 8.73 25.71 10.85
CA VAL A 384 9.85 24.88 11.29
C VAL A 384 10.11 25.19 12.76
N THR A 385 10.02 24.16 13.60
CA THR A 385 10.36 24.23 15.02
C THR A 385 11.43 23.20 15.35
N ARG A 386 11.98 23.24 16.56
CA ARG A 386 12.83 22.17 17.06
C ARG A 386 12.41 21.75 18.45
N ASP A 387 12.69 20.50 18.76
CA ASP A 387 12.73 19.99 20.12
C ASP A 387 14.08 19.27 20.26
N ASP A 388 14.95 19.82 21.12
CA ASP A 388 16.35 19.41 21.28
C ASP A 388 17.11 19.37 19.94
N ALA A 389 17.64 18.21 19.55
CA ALA A 389 18.38 17.97 18.30
C ALA A 389 17.49 17.54 17.11
N THR A 390 16.17 17.65 17.21
CA THR A 390 15.24 17.25 16.14
C THR A 390 14.50 18.46 15.59
N LEU A 391 14.58 18.68 14.28
CA LEU A 391 13.71 19.63 13.59
C LEU A 391 12.34 19.01 13.33
N PHE A 392 11.31 19.82 13.46
CA PHE A 392 9.95 19.50 13.05
C PHE A 392 9.51 20.48 11.98
N ILE A 393 8.77 19.99 11.00
CA ILE A 393 8.12 20.82 10.00
C ILE A 393 6.61 20.63 10.07
N GLN A 394 5.87 21.72 10.02
CA GLN A 394 4.41 21.73 10.04
C GLN A 394 3.89 22.54 8.86
N MET A 395 3.16 21.88 7.96
CA MET A 395 2.39 22.59 6.94
C MET A 395 1.09 23.14 7.54
N THR A 396 0.61 24.29 7.06
CA THR A 396 -0.66 24.90 7.50
C THR A 396 -1.81 23.86 7.54
N GLY A 397 -2.45 23.71 8.70
CA GLY A 397 -3.57 22.78 8.90
C GLY A 397 -3.19 21.31 9.10
N GLN A 398 -1.90 20.98 9.15
CA GLN A 398 -1.41 19.61 9.38
C GLN A 398 -0.67 19.48 10.72
N SER A 399 -0.47 18.24 11.16
CA SER A 399 0.38 17.94 12.32
C SER A 399 1.86 18.14 11.97
N ALA A 400 2.66 18.53 12.97
CA ALA A 400 4.10 18.60 12.82
C ALA A 400 4.71 17.20 12.59
N ILE A 401 5.70 17.13 11.71
CA ILE A 401 6.41 15.90 11.32
C ILE A 401 7.91 16.12 11.61
N PRO A 402 8.59 15.17 12.29
CA PRO A 402 10.03 15.26 12.49
C PRO A 402 10.77 15.14 11.16
N LEU A 403 11.92 15.80 11.06
CA LEU A 403 12.83 15.71 9.94
C LEU A 403 14.10 14.95 10.33
N GLU A 404 14.55 14.06 9.45
CA GLU A 404 15.82 13.35 9.61
C GLU A 404 16.96 14.16 9.01
N ALA A 405 18.04 14.35 9.76
CA ALA A 405 19.23 15.05 9.28
C ALA A 405 20.01 14.20 8.26
N MET A 406 20.26 14.78 7.10
CA MET A 406 21.05 14.19 5.99
C MET A 406 22.36 14.95 5.76
N ALA A 407 22.44 16.20 6.22
CA ALA A 407 23.63 17.04 6.35
C ALA A 407 23.35 18.12 7.41
N GLN A 408 24.33 18.98 7.71
CA GLN A 408 24.15 20.10 8.65
C GLN A 408 22.99 21.03 8.25
N ASP A 409 22.77 21.20 6.95
CA ASP A 409 21.77 22.09 6.35
C ASP A 409 20.71 21.35 5.53
N LYS A 410 20.69 20.01 5.57
CA LYS A 410 19.83 19.18 4.73
C LYS A 410 19.08 18.17 5.56
N PHE A 411 17.77 18.18 5.43
CA PHE A 411 16.87 17.36 6.23
C PHE A 411 15.81 16.71 5.34
N GLY A 412 15.24 15.58 5.76
CA GLY A 412 14.30 14.84 4.93
C GLY A 412 13.15 14.21 5.69
N ILE A 413 12.07 13.94 4.96
CA ILE A 413 11.03 12.99 5.33
C ILE A 413 11.21 11.81 4.40
N GLU A 414 12.02 10.84 4.81
CA GLU A 414 12.47 9.78 3.90
C GLU A 414 11.27 8.98 3.35
N SER A 415 10.30 8.63 4.20
CA SER A 415 9.07 7.92 3.81
C SER A 415 8.24 8.60 2.72
N ALA A 416 8.35 9.92 2.58
CA ALA A 416 7.63 10.72 1.59
C ALA A 416 8.53 11.18 0.43
N GLU A 417 9.81 10.82 0.46
CA GLU A 417 10.84 11.25 -0.50
C GLU A 417 10.90 12.78 -0.65
N ILE A 418 10.78 13.49 0.48
CA ILE A 418 10.86 14.94 0.55
C ILE A 418 12.16 15.33 1.23
N VAL A 419 12.84 16.32 0.64
CA VAL A 419 14.09 16.89 1.16
C VAL A 419 13.91 18.40 1.34
N PHE A 420 14.46 18.94 2.41
CA PHE A 420 14.52 20.35 2.73
C PHE A 420 15.99 20.75 2.88
N GLU A 421 16.44 21.70 2.07
CA GLU A 421 17.78 22.30 2.17
C GLU A 421 17.64 23.72 2.70
N PHE A 422 18.35 24.06 3.77
CA PHE A 422 18.25 25.36 4.44
C PHE A 422 19.46 26.24 4.10
N ASP A 423 19.19 27.43 3.58
CA ASP A 423 20.19 28.48 3.42
C ASP A 423 19.91 29.59 4.44
N ALA A 424 20.52 29.46 5.63
CA ALA A 424 20.35 30.42 6.71
C ALA A 424 20.89 31.81 6.36
N ALA A 425 21.88 31.92 5.46
CA ALA A 425 22.42 33.21 5.04
C ALA A 425 21.43 33.98 4.15
N LYS A 426 20.62 33.26 3.37
CA LYS A 426 19.57 33.85 2.53
C LYS A 426 18.18 33.85 3.16
N ASN A 427 18.03 33.33 4.38
CA ASN A 427 16.73 33.08 5.00
C ASN A 427 15.81 32.23 4.10
N GLN A 428 16.36 31.18 3.49
CA GLN A 428 15.64 30.34 2.53
C GLN A 428 15.58 28.88 2.96
N MET A 429 14.50 28.21 2.58
CA MET A 429 14.34 26.76 2.65
C MET A 429 13.88 26.26 1.28
N ILE A 430 14.65 25.35 0.70
CA ILE A 430 14.36 24.72 -0.59
C ILE A 430 13.75 23.35 -0.34
N GLN A 431 12.48 23.19 -0.68
CA GLN A 431 11.83 21.88 -0.69
C GLN A 431 12.08 21.20 -2.03
N LYS A 432 12.60 19.97 -2.01
CA LYS A 432 12.76 19.09 -3.16
C LYS A 432 11.85 17.87 -3.03
N ARG A 433 11.04 17.61 -4.05
CA ARG A 433 10.15 16.44 -4.11
C ARG A 433 9.93 16.01 -5.55
N SER A 434 10.18 14.74 -5.86
CA SER A 434 9.93 14.15 -7.19
C SER A 434 10.54 14.97 -8.35
N GLY A 435 11.77 15.44 -8.18
CA GLY A 435 12.51 16.25 -9.17
C GLY A 435 12.04 17.71 -9.31
N ARG A 436 11.09 18.17 -8.48
CA ARG A 436 10.67 19.57 -8.41
C ARG A 436 11.27 20.25 -7.20
N GLU A 437 11.64 21.51 -7.37
CA GLU A 437 12.15 22.35 -6.29
C GLU A 437 11.21 23.53 -6.06
N ARG A 438 11.04 23.91 -4.80
CA ARG A 438 10.30 25.11 -4.38
C ARG A 438 11.09 25.83 -3.31
N VAL A 439 11.35 27.11 -3.54
CA VAL A 439 12.08 27.97 -2.60
C VAL A 439 11.08 28.73 -1.75
N PHE A 440 11.17 28.57 -0.43
CA PHE A 440 10.43 29.33 0.55
C PHE A 440 11.37 30.33 1.24
N THR A 441 10.84 31.50 1.60
CA THR A 441 11.59 32.52 2.34
C THR A 441 11.08 32.57 3.78
N LYS A 442 11.99 32.67 4.74
CA LYS A 442 11.70 32.83 6.15
C LYS A 442 11.05 34.20 6.37
N GLU A 443 9.91 34.22 7.02
CA GLU A 443 9.25 35.44 7.47
C GLU A 443 10.10 36.09 8.56
N ASN A 444 10.25 37.43 8.50
CA ASN A 444 11.01 38.20 9.47
C ASN A 444 10.36 38.21 10.85
#